data_AF-A0A7M2ZJR6-F1
#
_entry.id   AF-A0A7M2ZJR6-F1
#
_cell.length_a   1.000
_cell.length_b   1.000
_cell.length_c   1.000
_cell.angle_alpha   90.00
_cell.angle_beta   90.00
_cell.angle_gamma   90.00
#
_symmetry.space_group_name_H-M   'P 1'
#
loop_
_entity.id
_entity.type
_entity.pdbx_description
1 polymer ?
#
loop_
_entity_poly.entity_id
_entity_poly.type
_entity_poly.pdbx_seq_one_letter_code
_entity_poly.pdbx_strand_id
1 'polypeptide(L)'
;SRVMFDSNRDIVRYLGGAQVWNKYAYNPNWPGGLALQTWYLPFPYGTEAYFQVSHFNVSAFITAEAPRIGFLENSMSLIFVSSIVQAETNQQFNWPLIAVA
;
A
#
# COMPACT_ATOMS: atom_id res chain seq x y z
N SER A 1 4.97 22.45 -2.13
CA SER A 1 3.82 21.61 -1.71
C SER A 1 2.65 21.91 -2.63
N ARG A 2 1.83 20.91 -3.00
CA ARG A 2 0.58 21.14 -3.75
C ARG A 2 -0.57 20.72 -2.84
N VAL A 3 -1.62 21.54 -2.79
CA VAL A 3 -2.87 21.25 -2.07
C VAL A 3 -3.85 20.67 -3.07
N MET A 4 -4.47 19.55 -2.74
CA MET A 4 -5.56 18.96 -3.51
C MET A 4 -6.85 19.05 -2.69
N PHE A 5 -7.97 19.15 -3.39
CA PHE A 5 -9.30 19.16 -2.80
C PHE A 5 -10.05 17.95 -3.36
N ASP A 6 -10.86 17.30 -2.53
CA ASP A 6 -11.78 16.29 -3.03
C ASP A 6 -13.03 16.95 -3.66
N SER A 7 -13.97 16.14 -4.15
CA SER A 7 -15.22 16.62 -4.73
C SER A 7 -16.12 17.37 -3.74
N ASN A 8 -15.88 17.21 -2.43
CA ASN A 8 -16.60 17.86 -1.34
C ASN A 8 -15.91 19.14 -0.85
N ARG A 9 -14.76 19.50 -1.46
CA ARG A 9 -13.90 20.64 -1.09
C ARG A 9 -13.17 20.46 0.25
N ASP A 10 -13.08 19.24 0.74
CA ASP A 10 -12.27 18.95 1.91
C ASP A 10 -10.78 18.97 1.56
N ILE A 11 -9.97 19.44 2.50
CA ILE A 11 -8.52 19.52 2.32
C ILE A 11 -7.97 18.10 2.29
N VAL A 12 -7.58 17.64 1.10
CA VAL A 12 -6.88 16.38 0.96
C VAL A 12 -5.45 16.59 1.42
N ARG A 13 -5.08 15.99 2.56
CA ARG A 13 -3.69 15.93 2.98
C ARG A 13 -2.92 15.03 2.02
N TYR A 14 -2.17 15.65 1.13
CA TYR A 14 -1.12 14.98 0.39
C TYR A 14 -0.09 14.45 1.38
N LEU A 15 -0.18 13.15 1.71
CA LEU A 15 0.92 12.40 2.32
C LEU A 15 1.98 12.14 1.24
N GLY A 16 2.58 13.23 0.80
CA GLY A 16 3.53 13.27 -0.30
C GLY A 16 4.86 12.66 0.05
N GLY A 17 5.26 11.66 -0.72
CA GLY A 17 6.56 11.04 -0.64
C GLY A 17 6.46 9.57 -0.96
N ALA A 18 7.60 8.97 -1.29
CA ALA A 18 7.81 7.54 -1.22
C ALA A 18 7.28 7.01 0.13
N GLN A 19 6.06 6.48 0.16
CA GLN A 19 5.54 5.87 1.38
C GLN A 19 6.24 4.53 1.50
N VAL A 20 6.98 4.37 2.59
CA VAL A 20 7.75 3.18 2.87
C VAL A 20 6.83 2.20 3.60
N TRP A 21 6.50 1.11 2.93
CA TRP A 21 5.66 0.05 3.45
C TRP A 21 6.55 -0.98 4.12
N ASN A 22 6.26 -1.25 5.38
CA ASN A 22 7.00 -2.21 6.17
C ASN A 22 6.54 -3.62 5.82
N LYS A 23 7.46 -4.58 5.84
CA LYS A 23 7.11 -5.98 5.69
C LYS A 23 6.15 -6.37 6.82
N TYR A 24 5.03 -6.98 6.45
CA TYR A 24 4.02 -7.47 7.38
C TYR A 24 4.10 -8.99 7.53
N ALA A 25 4.00 -9.71 6.42
CA ALA A 25 3.93 -11.17 6.42
C ALA A 25 4.50 -11.75 5.12
N TYR A 26 4.94 -13.00 5.21
CA TYR A 26 5.35 -13.81 4.08
C TYR A 26 4.67 -15.18 4.18
N ASN A 27 4.03 -15.61 3.10
CA ASN A 27 3.39 -16.92 2.98
C ASN A 27 4.04 -17.69 1.82
N PRO A 28 4.89 -18.70 2.10
CA PRO A 28 5.54 -19.49 1.05
C PRO A 28 4.61 -20.50 0.36
N ASN A 29 3.40 -20.73 0.89
CA ASN A 29 2.47 -21.75 0.44
C ASN A 29 1.16 -21.13 -0.08
N TRP A 30 1.24 -19.99 -0.78
CA TRP A 30 0.06 -19.38 -1.41
C TRP A 30 -0.46 -20.30 -2.54
N PRO A 31 -1.79 -20.35 -2.79
CA PRO A 31 -2.37 -21.21 -3.82
C PRO A 31 -1.63 -21.14 -5.15
N GLY A 32 -1.46 -22.31 -5.77
CA GLY A 32 -0.66 -22.46 -6.99
C GLY A 32 0.84 -22.68 -6.75
N GLY A 33 1.26 -22.91 -5.50
CA GLY A 33 2.68 -23.11 -5.16
C GLY A 33 3.49 -21.82 -5.24
N LEU A 34 2.83 -20.68 -5.07
CA LEU A 34 3.43 -19.37 -5.17
C LEU A 34 3.79 -18.83 -3.78
N ALA A 35 4.72 -17.90 -3.72
CA ALA A 35 5.04 -17.17 -2.50
C ALA A 35 4.37 -15.80 -2.51
N LEU A 36 3.56 -15.51 -1.49
CA LEU A 36 2.91 -14.21 -1.31
C LEU A 36 3.66 -13.43 -0.24
N GLN A 37 3.99 -12.17 -0.53
CA GLN A 37 4.48 -11.23 0.47
C GLN A 37 3.49 -10.09 0.65
N THR A 38 3.32 -9.67 1.90
CA THR A 38 2.45 -8.57 2.31
C THR A 38 3.26 -7.50 3.03
N TRP A 39 2.97 -6.25 2.71
CA TRP A 39 3.48 -5.06 3.36
C TRP A 39 2.32 -4.20 3.87
N TYR A 40 2.59 -3.29 4.79
CA TYR A 40 1.60 -2.38 5.35
C TYR A 40 2.14 -0.96 5.50
N LEU A 41 1.24 0.02 5.42
CA LEU A 41 1.54 1.38 5.85
C LEU A 41 1.51 1.48 7.37
N PRO A 42 2.52 2.08 8.01
CA PRO A 42 2.57 2.22 9.47
C PRO A 42 1.61 3.31 10.02
N PHE A 43 0.76 3.90 9.19
CA PHE A 43 -0.17 4.96 9.59
C PHE A 43 -1.56 4.38 9.79
N PRO A 44 -2.21 4.64 10.95
CA PRO A 44 -3.59 4.25 11.16
C PRO A 44 -4.53 5.19 10.39
N TYR A 45 -5.53 4.59 9.72
CA TYR A 45 -6.60 5.26 8.99
C TYR A 45 -7.96 4.94 9.64
N GLY A 46 -8.96 5.81 9.46
CA GLY A 46 -10.32 5.58 9.97
C GLY A 46 -11.22 4.86 8.97
N THR A 47 -12.42 4.46 9.39
CA THR A 47 -13.43 3.81 8.52
C THR A 47 -13.92 4.71 7.38
N GLU A 48 -13.74 6.03 7.50
CA GLU A 48 -14.11 7.00 6.47
C GLU A 48 -12.95 7.28 5.48
N ALA A 49 -11.78 6.68 5.73
CA ALA A 49 -10.63 6.90 4.89
C ALA A 49 -10.77 6.18 3.55
N TYR A 50 -10.46 6.90 2.47
CA TYR A 50 -10.32 6.33 1.13
C TYR A 50 -8.96 6.70 0.56
N PHE A 51 -8.46 5.88 -0.36
CA PHE A 51 -7.14 6.10 -0.95
C PHE A 51 -7.16 5.98 -2.46
N GLN A 52 -6.28 6.73 -3.11
CA GLN A 52 -5.98 6.62 -4.52
C GLN A 52 -4.52 6.23 -4.70
N VAL A 53 -4.31 5.19 -5.49
CA VAL A 53 -2.97 4.73 -5.87
C VAL A 53 -2.37 5.70 -6.89
N SER A 54 -1.13 6.11 -6.66
CA SER A 54 -0.36 6.88 -7.64
C SER A 54 0.79 6.04 -8.19
N HIS A 55 0.88 5.95 -9.52
CA HIS A 55 2.03 5.34 -10.20
C HIS A 55 3.18 6.34 -10.44
N PHE A 56 2.98 7.62 -10.11
CA PHE A 56 4.03 8.63 -10.21
C PHE A 56 5.07 8.44 -9.09
N ASN A 57 6.36 8.43 -9.45
CA ASN A 57 7.49 8.21 -8.53
C ASN A 57 7.49 6.86 -7.80
N VAL A 58 6.89 5.84 -8.39
CA VAL A 58 7.06 4.46 -7.92
C VAL A 58 8.53 4.06 -8.09
N SER A 59 9.18 3.66 -7.00
CA SER A 59 10.48 3.00 -7.07
C SER A 59 10.30 1.57 -7.57
N ALA A 60 11.26 1.08 -8.36
CA ALA A 60 11.21 -0.29 -8.86
C ALA A 60 11.13 -1.29 -7.69
N PHE A 61 10.19 -2.22 -7.79
CA PHE A 61 10.06 -3.37 -6.91
C PHE A 61 10.04 -4.62 -7.78
N ILE A 62 10.60 -5.72 -7.26
CA ILE A 62 10.69 -6.99 -7.99
C ILE A 62 9.59 -7.91 -7.47
N THR A 63 8.47 -7.90 -8.17
CA THR A 63 7.34 -8.81 -7.92
C THR A 63 7.05 -9.65 -9.17
N ALA A 64 6.46 -10.82 -8.98
CA ALA A 64 6.07 -11.72 -10.07
C ALA A 64 4.72 -11.34 -10.70
N GLU A 65 3.90 -10.54 -10.01
CA GLU A 65 2.66 -9.96 -10.52
C GLU A 65 2.52 -8.49 -10.12
N ALA A 66 1.49 -7.83 -10.64
CA ALA A 66 1.12 -6.49 -10.20
C ALA A 66 0.63 -6.54 -8.74
N PRO A 67 1.16 -5.68 -7.84
CA PRO A 67 0.74 -5.67 -6.45
C PRO A 67 -0.71 -5.25 -6.29
N ARG A 68 -1.38 -5.85 -5.31
CA ARG A 68 -2.77 -5.59 -4.93
C ARG A 68 -2.78 -4.80 -3.64
N ILE A 69 -3.69 -3.84 -3.52
CA ILE A 69 -3.81 -2.96 -2.35
C ILE A 69 -5.22 -3.03 -1.76
N GLY A 70 -5.33 -2.93 -0.45
CA GLY A 70 -6.62 -2.87 0.22
C GLY A 70 -6.51 -2.90 1.74
N PHE A 71 -7.64 -3.22 2.37
CA PHE A 71 -7.74 -3.47 3.80
C PHE A 71 -7.85 -4.98 4.03
N LEU A 72 -7.04 -5.52 4.95
CA LEU A 72 -7.18 -6.91 5.38
C LEU A 72 -8.18 -7.09 6.51
N GLU A 73 -8.40 -6.03 7.29
CA GLU A 73 -9.28 -6.04 8.45
C GLU A 73 -10.53 -5.19 8.20
N ASN A 74 -11.67 -5.62 8.76
CA ASN A 74 -12.92 -4.85 8.75
C ASN A 74 -12.80 -3.51 9.49
N SER A 75 -11.80 -3.38 10.37
CA SER A 75 -11.49 -2.12 11.05
C SER A 75 -11.07 -1.02 10.07
N MET A 76 -10.60 -1.39 8.87
CA MET A 76 -10.00 -0.49 7.88
C MET A 76 -8.87 0.37 8.46
N SER A 77 -8.28 -0.07 9.58
CA SER A 77 -7.34 0.74 10.34
C SER A 77 -5.97 0.84 9.66
N LEU A 78 -5.60 -0.14 8.85
CA LEU A 78 -4.32 -0.21 8.15
C LEU A 78 -4.53 -0.61 6.70
N ILE A 79 -3.75 0.02 5.82
CA ILE A 79 -3.73 -0.33 4.40
C ILE A 79 -2.59 -1.30 4.16
N PHE A 80 -2.87 -2.34 3.38
CA PHE A 80 -1.95 -3.40 3.04
C PHE A 80 -1.74 -3.48 1.53
N VAL A 81 -0.53 -3.84 1.15
CA VAL A 81 -0.17 -4.23 -0.20
C VAL A 81 0.32 -5.67 -0.17
N SER A 82 -0.12 -6.48 -1.12
CA SER A 82 0.37 -7.83 -1.29
C SER A 82 0.71 -8.13 -2.75
N SER A 83 1.69 -8.98 -2.96
CA SER A 83 2.09 -9.41 -4.30
C SER A 83 2.79 -10.76 -4.25
N ILE A 84 2.68 -11.51 -5.35
CA ILE A 84 3.51 -12.70 -5.55
C ILE A 84 4.97 -12.28 -5.73
N VAL A 85 5.86 -12.99 -5.05
CA VAL A 85 7.33 -12.81 -5.10
C VAL A 85 7.99 -14.15 -5.40
N GLN A 86 9.22 -14.13 -5.92
CA GLN A 86 9.98 -15.37 -6.14
C GLN A 86 10.55 -15.96 -4.85
N ALA A 87 10.92 -15.10 -3.90
CA ALA A 87 11.45 -15.44 -2.59
C ALA A 87 11.10 -14.33 -1.59
N GLU A 88 11.14 -14.67 -0.30
CA GLU A 88 10.98 -13.69 0.77
C GLU A 88 12.00 -12.57 0.64
N THR A 89 11.54 -11.33 0.79
CA THR A 89 12.41 -10.15 0.78
C THR A 89 12.19 -9.30 2.02
N ASN A 90 13.27 -8.76 2.58
CA ASN A 90 13.19 -7.75 3.62
C ASN A 90 13.19 -6.33 3.04
N GLN A 91 13.10 -6.19 1.72
CA GLN A 91 12.99 -4.89 1.07
C GLN A 91 11.67 -4.24 1.46
N GLN A 92 11.78 -2.97 1.85
CA GLN A 92 10.62 -2.11 2.02
C GLN A 92 9.98 -1.88 0.66
N PHE A 93 8.67 -1.91 0.63
CA PHE A 93 7.92 -1.65 -0.57
C PHE A 93 7.63 -0.16 -0.65
N ASN A 94 7.89 0.48 -1.78
CA ASN A 94 7.83 1.93 -1.89
C ASN A 94 6.85 2.33 -2.99
N TRP A 95 5.61 2.60 -2.57
CA TRP A 95 4.51 2.93 -3.46
C TRP A 95 3.79 4.18 -2.96
N PRO A 96 3.87 5.28 -3.73
CA PRO A 96 3.18 6.52 -3.39
C PRO A 96 1.67 6.35 -3.38
N LEU A 97 1.04 6.87 -2.33
CA LEU A 97 -0.41 6.87 -2.17
C LEU A 97 -0.94 8.21 -1.71
N ILE A 98 -2.13 8.51 -2.21
CA ILE A 98 -2.93 9.64 -1.76
C ILE A 98 -4.00 9.04 -0.85
N ALA A 99 -3.85 9.23 0.46
CA ALA A 99 -4.87 8.84 1.42
C ALA A 99 -5.65 10.09 1.85
N VAL A 100 -6.97 9.97 1.92
CA VAL A 100 -7.89 10.97 2.45
C VAL A 100 -8.47 10.40 3.75
N ALA A 101 -8.38 11.17 4.83
CA ALA A 101 -8.82 10.81 6.17
C ALA A 101 -9.30 12.06 6.91
#